data_AF-A0A7U9RAV3-F1
#
_entry.id   AF-A0A7U9RAV3-F1
#
_cell.length_a   1.000
_cell.length_b   1.000
_cell.length_c   1.000
_cell.angle_alpha   90.00
_cell.angle_beta   90.00
_cell.angle_gamma   90.00
#
_symmetry.space_group_name_H-M   'P 1'
#
loop_
_entity.id
_entity.type
_entity.pdbx_description
1 polymer ?
#
loop_
_entity_poly.entity_id
_entity_poly.type
_entity_poly.pdbx_seq_one_letter_code
_entity_poly.pdbx_strand_id
1 'polypeptide(L)'
;MKNYVITGALLLFLTAASLFLPVRVLKWQDEQRTGKSEIEEVQEVVLKEQISMTLSEKLKLRNQETVNALTLVNGKNYNKDTIEDQIRKQIGILADQDILIDFDTESMKIREAVVTFYVDMEDSERSIMFWQGYVETPEYEVTFFLDDETGKIVSFAQYAAWPVVDYAGAVTGISRDMSMEIEEQKELARRWAEYLGCEMKASSTGWYGIGPGAEEELFQKEIDMLISKGYNYEEAGLKVALAWGVSVDRQVLRVVFEDNGDTIQYTLGITESLFQMDVNI
;
A
#
# COMPACT_ATOMS: atom_id res chain seq x y z
N MET A 1 71.68 21.78 -18.52
CA MET A 1 70.62 22.82 -18.59
C MET A 1 69.51 22.53 -19.60
N LYS A 2 69.72 21.77 -20.70
CA LYS A 2 68.64 21.47 -21.68
C LYS A 2 67.51 20.57 -21.17
N ASN A 3 67.79 19.58 -20.32
CA ASN A 3 66.76 18.62 -19.87
C ASN A 3 65.73 19.22 -18.91
N TYR A 4 66.14 20.14 -18.03
CA TYR A 4 65.23 20.77 -17.05
C TYR A 4 64.20 21.72 -17.70
N VAL A 5 64.57 22.37 -18.82
CA VAL A 5 63.64 23.22 -19.58
C VAL A 5 62.57 22.37 -20.27
N ILE A 6 62.96 21.20 -20.80
CA ILE A 6 62.03 20.27 -21.44
C ILE A 6 61.09 19.65 -20.39
N THR A 7 61.63 19.24 -19.23
CA THR A 7 60.80 18.69 -18.13
C THR A 7 59.84 19.73 -17.57
N GLY A 8 60.27 21.00 -17.42
CA GLY A 8 59.40 22.09 -16.99
C GLY A 8 58.28 22.41 -17.98
N ALA A 9 58.59 22.40 -19.28
CA ALA A 9 57.59 22.59 -20.33
C ALA A 9 56.58 21.42 -20.38
N LEU A 10 57.04 20.19 -20.20
CA LEU A 10 56.17 19.00 -20.15
C LEU A 10 55.24 19.01 -18.93
N LEU A 11 55.74 19.41 -17.77
CA LEU A 11 54.94 19.55 -16.56
C LEU A 11 53.86 20.61 -16.73
N LEU A 12 54.19 21.76 -17.32
CA LEU A 12 53.21 22.81 -17.61
C LEU A 12 52.11 22.32 -18.58
N PHE A 13 52.49 21.60 -19.63
CA PHE A 13 51.53 21.00 -20.56
C PHE A 13 50.63 19.96 -19.88
N LEU A 14 51.18 19.11 -19.02
CA LEU A 14 50.40 18.12 -18.27
C LEU A 14 49.46 18.77 -17.26
N THR A 15 49.89 19.82 -16.55
CA THR A 15 49.00 20.56 -15.64
C THR A 15 47.89 21.29 -16.40
N ALA A 16 48.20 21.93 -17.53
CA ALA A 16 47.17 22.56 -18.37
C ALA A 16 46.19 21.52 -18.92
N ALA A 17 46.70 20.40 -19.43
CA ALA A 17 45.87 19.29 -19.88
C ALA A 17 44.96 18.78 -18.75
N SER A 18 45.49 18.59 -17.53
CA SER A 18 44.69 18.12 -16.37
C SER A 18 43.60 19.09 -15.93
N LEU A 19 43.77 20.40 -16.14
CA LEU A 19 42.77 21.42 -15.80
C LEU A 19 41.69 21.57 -16.88
N PHE A 20 42.05 21.45 -18.16
CA PHE A 20 41.14 21.72 -19.27
C PHE A 20 40.49 20.48 -19.90
N LEU A 21 41.06 19.28 -19.75
CA LEU A 21 40.44 18.04 -20.22
C LEU A 21 39.14 17.70 -19.49
N PRO A 22 39.05 17.74 -18.15
CA PRO A 22 37.84 17.36 -17.45
C PRO A 22 36.65 18.22 -17.88
N VAL A 23 36.85 19.53 -18.04
CA VAL A 23 35.80 20.46 -18.46
C VAL A 23 35.33 20.18 -19.90
N ARG A 24 36.24 19.86 -20.82
CA ARG A 24 35.87 19.53 -22.21
C ARG A 24 35.20 18.17 -22.34
N VAL A 25 35.64 17.18 -21.55
CA VAL A 25 35.00 15.85 -21.51
C VAL A 25 33.61 15.95 -20.90
N LEU A 26 33.45 16.71 -19.80
CA LEU A 26 32.14 16.97 -19.19
C LEU A 26 31.22 17.70 -20.17
N LYS A 27 31.71 18.75 -20.85
CA LYS A 27 30.90 19.47 -21.85
C LYS A 27 30.51 18.59 -23.04
N TRP A 28 31.41 17.72 -23.51
CA TRP A 28 31.10 16.75 -24.56
C TRP A 28 30.08 15.69 -24.10
N GLN A 29 30.21 15.18 -22.87
CA GLN A 29 29.22 14.28 -22.28
C GLN A 29 27.85 14.95 -22.08
N ASP A 30 27.87 16.23 -21.69
CA ASP A 30 26.67 17.03 -21.49
C ASP A 30 25.99 17.32 -22.83
N GLU A 31 26.74 17.66 -23.89
CA GLU A 31 26.25 17.80 -25.27
C GLU A 31 25.68 16.47 -25.82
N GLN A 32 26.26 15.32 -25.46
CA GLN A 32 25.70 14.00 -25.79
C GLN A 32 24.44 13.65 -25.00
N ARG A 33 24.25 14.23 -23.80
CA ARG A 33 23.07 14.03 -22.94
C ARG A 33 21.93 15.00 -23.26
N THR A 34 22.22 16.25 -23.59
CA THR A 34 21.20 17.30 -23.83
C THR A 34 20.46 17.13 -25.16
N GLY A 35 20.96 16.30 -26.08
CA GLY A 35 20.27 15.98 -27.35
C GLY A 35 19.37 14.75 -27.31
N LYS A 36 19.36 13.97 -26.23
CA LYS A 36 18.51 12.78 -26.07
C LYS A 36 17.42 13.06 -25.05
N SER A 37 16.57 14.03 -25.34
CA SER A 37 15.20 13.97 -24.83
C SER A 37 14.52 12.85 -25.63
N GLU A 38 14.58 11.63 -25.11
CA GLU A 38 13.56 10.64 -25.45
C GLU A 38 12.26 11.25 -24.91
N ILE A 39 11.57 11.99 -25.77
CA ILE A 39 10.14 12.17 -25.61
C ILE A 39 9.61 10.77 -25.88
N GLU A 40 9.48 9.96 -24.83
CA GLU A 40 8.55 8.84 -24.89
C GLU A 40 7.24 9.46 -25.39
N GLU A 41 6.78 9.02 -26.56
CA GLU A 41 5.42 9.26 -26.97
C GLU A 41 4.57 8.66 -25.86
N VAL A 42 4.14 9.51 -24.93
CA VAL A 42 3.11 9.18 -23.95
C VAL A 42 1.98 8.67 -24.82
N GLN A 43 1.75 7.36 -24.77
CA GLN A 43 0.66 6.73 -25.49
C GLN A 43 -0.57 7.56 -25.16
N GLU A 44 -1.16 8.21 -26.16
CA GLU A 44 -2.31 9.08 -25.96
C GLU A 44 -3.40 8.17 -25.38
N VAL A 45 -3.63 8.28 -24.07
CA VAL A 45 -4.68 7.51 -23.40
C VAL A 45 -5.98 8.09 -23.89
N VAL A 46 -6.51 7.50 -24.97
CA VAL A 46 -7.84 7.83 -25.46
C VAL A 46 -8.81 7.31 -24.41
N LEU A 47 -9.24 8.22 -23.53
CA LEU A 47 -10.24 7.97 -22.50
C LEU A 47 -11.55 7.62 -23.20
N LYS A 48 -11.78 6.33 -23.40
CA LYS A 48 -13.07 5.80 -23.85
C LYS A 48 -14.05 5.79 -22.68
N GLU A 49 -15.33 5.66 -22.99
CA GLU A 49 -16.37 5.51 -21.97
C GLU A 49 -16.10 4.26 -21.13
N GLN A 50 -15.88 4.47 -19.84
CA GLN A 50 -15.51 3.43 -18.87
C GLN A 50 -16.66 2.43 -18.70
N ILE A 51 -16.35 1.14 -18.80
CA ILE A 51 -17.31 0.07 -18.49
C ILE A 51 -17.40 -0.07 -16.97
N SER A 52 -18.62 -0.23 -16.45
CA SER A 52 -18.83 -0.52 -15.02
C SER A 52 -18.24 -1.91 -14.69
N MET A 53 -17.31 -1.96 -13.75
CA MET A 53 -16.64 -3.18 -13.29
C MET A 53 -17.17 -3.62 -11.90
N THR A 54 -17.10 -4.92 -11.60
CA THR A 54 -17.39 -5.44 -10.24
C THR A 54 -16.30 -5.03 -9.25
N LEU A 55 -16.56 -5.10 -7.94
CA LEU A 55 -15.54 -4.75 -6.93
C LEU A 55 -14.30 -5.66 -7.09
N SER A 56 -14.52 -6.94 -7.38
CA SER A 56 -13.46 -7.92 -7.64
C SER A 56 -12.56 -7.49 -8.80
N GLU A 57 -13.16 -7.10 -9.91
CA GLU A 57 -12.43 -6.65 -11.10
C GLU A 57 -11.64 -5.36 -10.85
N LYS A 58 -12.25 -4.40 -10.15
CA LYS A 58 -11.59 -3.12 -9.80
C LYS A 58 -10.36 -3.35 -8.93
N LEU A 59 -10.49 -4.17 -7.89
CA LEU A 59 -9.40 -4.43 -6.95
C LEU A 59 -8.25 -5.19 -7.61
N LYS A 60 -8.56 -6.14 -8.51
CA LYS A 60 -7.55 -6.84 -9.32
C LYS A 60 -6.79 -5.89 -10.22
N LEU A 61 -7.48 -4.99 -10.91
CA LEU A 61 -6.84 -4.02 -11.80
C LEU A 61 -5.85 -3.13 -11.03
N ARG A 62 -6.18 -2.66 -9.83
CA ARG A 62 -5.28 -1.82 -9.01
C ARG A 62 -3.87 -2.42 -8.80
N ASN A 63 -3.76 -3.74 -8.75
CA ASN A 63 -2.51 -4.44 -8.39
C ASN A 63 -1.83 -5.12 -9.59
N GLN A 64 -2.30 -4.92 -10.82
CA GLN A 64 -1.68 -5.48 -12.01
C GLN A 64 -0.42 -4.70 -12.43
N GLU A 65 0.63 -5.40 -12.85
CA GLU A 65 1.88 -4.78 -13.31
C GLU A 65 1.72 -3.98 -14.61
N THR A 66 0.71 -4.29 -15.42
CA THR A 66 0.44 -3.65 -16.72
C THR A 66 -0.34 -2.33 -16.62
N VAL A 67 -0.60 -1.87 -15.40
CA VAL A 67 -1.48 -0.72 -15.16
C VAL A 67 -0.67 0.57 -15.06
N ASN A 68 -1.10 1.57 -15.83
CA ASN A 68 -0.61 2.93 -15.66
C ASN A 68 -1.49 3.68 -14.67
N ALA A 69 -0.84 4.39 -13.75
CA ALA A 69 -1.50 5.20 -12.74
C ALA A 69 -1.21 6.69 -12.97
N LEU A 70 -2.26 7.51 -12.95
CA LEU A 70 -2.18 8.96 -13.10
C LEU A 70 -2.91 9.65 -11.95
N THR A 71 -2.20 10.48 -11.20
CA THR A 71 -2.82 11.33 -10.18
C THR A 71 -3.62 12.44 -10.84
N LEU A 72 -4.89 12.58 -10.44
CA LEU A 72 -5.80 13.59 -10.97
C LEU A 72 -6.10 14.66 -9.91
N VAL A 73 -6.70 15.76 -10.36
CA VAL A 73 -7.19 16.82 -9.46
C VAL A 73 -8.59 16.51 -8.95
N ASN A 74 -9.42 15.88 -9.78
CA ASN A 74 -10.81 15.53 -9.50
C ASN A 74 -11.09 14.12 -10.04
N GLY A 75 -12.00 13.41 -9.37
CA GLY A 75 -12.56 12.16 -9.84
C GLY A 75 -13.73 12.40 -10.80
N LYS A 76 -14.42 11.32 -11.15
CA LYS A 76 -15.59 11.34 -12.03
C LYS A 76 -16.83 11.76 -11.25
N ASN A 77 -17.02 11.24 -10.03
CA ASN A 77 -18.18 11.52 -9.19
C ASN A 77 -17.89 12.48 -8.04
N TYR A 78 -16.65 12.49 -7.54
CA TYR A 78 -16.22 13.40 -6.48
C TYR A 78 -15.17 14.39 -6.97
N ASN A 79 -15.11 15.54 -6.32
CA ASN A 79 -14.08 16.56 -6.56
C ASN A 79 -13.60 17.09 -5.21
N LYS A 80 -12.63 18.02 -5.21
CA LYS A 80 -12.07 18.58 -3.98
C LYS A 80 -13.09 19.19 -3.02
N ASP A 81 -14.21 19.70 -3.53
CA ASP A 81 -15.24 20.33 -2.70
C ASP A 81 -16.23 19.31 -2.12
N THR A 82 -16.34 18.12 -2.70
CA THR A 82 -17.33 17.10 -2.31
C THR A 82 -16.73 15.85 -1.66
N ILE A 83 -15.45 15.57 -1.90
CA ILE A 83 -14.82 14.35 -1.44
C ILE A 83 -14.72 14.30 0.09
N GLU A 84 -14.46 15.43 0.75
CA GLU A 84 -14.34 15.47 2.21
C GLU A 84 -15.63 15.03 2.90
N ASP A 85 -16.78 15.52 2.45
CA ASP A 85 -18.09 15.13 3.00
C ASP A 85 -18.36 13.63 2.81
N GLN A 86 -17.96 13.09 1.66
CA GLN A 86 -18.08 11.65 1.40
C GLN A 86 -17.15 10.84 2.31
N ILE A 87 -15.90 11.27 2.50
CA ILE A 87 -14.96 10.64 3.43
C ILE A 87 -15.54 10.64 4.85
N ARG A 88 -16.04 11.78 5.33
CA ARG A 88 -16.65 11.88 6.67
C ARG A 88 -17.80 10.91 6.83
N LYS A 89 -18.67 10.83 5.82
CA LYS A 89 -19.79 9.90 5.81
C LYS A 89 -19.32 8.44 5.90
N GLN A 90 -18.34 8.04 5.09
CA GLN A 90 -17.89 6.65 5.09
C GLN A 90 -17.14 6.27 6.36
N ILE A 91 -16.23 7.12 6.85
CA ILE A 91 -15.54 6.88 8.12
C ILE A 91 -16.55 6.82 9.27
N GLY A 92 -17.59 7.68 9.25
CA GLY A 92 -18.69 7.61 10.20
C GLY A 92 -19.39 6.26 10.21
N ILE A 93 -19.74 5.73 9.03
CA ILE A 93 -20.36 4.40 8.91
C ILE A 93 -19.44 3.30 9.44
N LEU A 94 -18.13 3.35 9.12
CA LEU A 94 -17.18 2.34 9.59
C LEU A 94 -17.00 2.40 11.12
N ALA A 95 -17.01 3.58 11.72
CA ALA A 95 -16.96 3.74 13.17
C ALA A 95 -18.28 3.28 13.83
N ASP A 96 -19.44 3.69 13.31
CA ASP A 96 -20.76 3.32 13.84
C ASP A 96 -21.03 1.80 13.81
N GLN A 97 -20.37 1.09 12.90
CA GLN A 97 -20.45 -0.37 12.78
C GLN A 97 -19.35 -1.11 13.55
N ASP A 98 -18.55 -0.41 14.36
CA ASP A 98 -17.31 -0.87 15.00
C ASP A 98 -16.40 -1.68 14.06
N ILE A 99 -16.29 -1.23 12.81
CA ILE A 99 -15.29 -1.73 11.86
C ILE A 99 -13.96 -1.05 12.13
N LEU A 100 -13.95 0.25 12.45
CA LEU A 100 -12.78 0.95 12.99
C LEU A 100 -12.71 0.76 14.50
N ILE A 101 -11.51 0.54 15.03
CA ILE A 101 -11.30 0.24 16.46
C ILE A 101 -11.27 1.55 17.24
N ASP A 102 -12.19 1.73 18.19
CA ASP A 102 -12.29 2.88 19.10
C ASP A 102 -12.13 4.26 18.43
N PHE A 103 -12.60 4.41 17.19
CA PHE A 103 -12.31 5.60 16.39
C PHE A 103 -13.28 6.76 16.70
N ASP A 104 -12.75 7.85 17.26
CA ASP A 104 -13.53 9.05 17.56
C ASP A 104 -13.75 9.93 16.32
N THR A 105 -14.97 9.90 15.78
CA THR A 105 -15.34 10.67 14.59
C THR A 105 -15.49 12.18 14.85
N GLU A 106 -15.68 12.62 16.10
CA GLU A 106 -15.86 14.04 16.43
C GLU A 106 -14.55 14.82 16.36
N SER A 107 -13.44 14.21 16.79
CA SER A 107 -12.10 14.80 16.74
C SER A 107 -11.38 14.62 15.40
N MET A 108 -12.02 13.92 14.46
CA MET A 108 -11.42 13.53 13.18
C MET A 108 -11.10 14.73 12.26
N LYS A 109 -9.88 14.72 11.74
CA LYS A 109 -9.41 15.65 10.70
C LYS A 109 -9.06 14.87 9.44
N ILE A 110 -9.54 15.37 8.30
CA ILE A 110 -9.09 14.92 6.99
C ILE A 110 -7.83 15.72 6.65
N ARG A 111 -6.76 15.03 6.29
CA ARG A 111 -5.46 15.63 6.00
C ARG A 111 -5.17 15.66 4.52
N GLU A 112 -5.54 14.60 3.83
CA GLU A 112 -5.28 14.43 2.41
C GLU A 112 -6.39 13.58 1.76
N ALA A 113 -6.71 13.93 0.52
CA ALA A 113 -7.55 13.16 -0.38
C ALA A 113 -7.03 13.37 -1.81
N VAL A 114 -6.42 12.34 -2.38
CA VAL A 114 -5.82 12.37 -3.72
C VAL A 114 -6.44 11.28 -4.56
N VAL A 115 -6.91 11.64 -5.75
CA VAL A 115 -7.48 10.68 -6.69
C VAL A 115 -6.41 10.16 -7.65
N THR A 116 -6.40 8.85 -7.83
CA THR A 116 -5.55 8.16 -8.80
C THR A 116 -6.44 7.40 -9.79
N PHE A 117 -6.20 7.65 -11.06
CA PHE A 117 -6.80 6.93 -12.18
C PHE A 117 -5.88 5.80 -12.62
N TYR A 118 -6.44 4.60 -12.68
CA TYR A 118 -5.76 3.38 -13.11
C TYR A 118 -6.38 2.95 -14.43
N VAL A 119 -5.55 2.66 -15.43
CA VAL A 119 -5.98 2.18 -16.75
C VAL A 119 -5.19 0.95 -17.15
N ASP A 120 -5.90 -0.09 -17.60
CA ASP A 120 -5.28 -1.24 -18.23
C ASP A 120 -4.72 -0.81 -19.59
N MET A 121 -3.41 -0.97 -19.79
CA MET A 121 -2.75 -0.61 -21.04
C MET A 121 -3.10 -1.56 -22.18
N GLU A 122 -3.57 -2.78 -21.89
CA GLU A 122 -4.01 -3.74 -22.90
C GLU A 122 -5.48 -3.51 -23.30
N ASP A 123 -6.30 -2.95 -22.41
CA ASP A 123 -7.71 -2.66 -22.61
C ASP A 123 -8.12 -1.34 -21.92
N SER A 124 -7.97 -0.21 -22.62
CA SER A 124 -8.23 1.12 -22.05
C SER A 124 -9.69 1.39 -21.64
N GLU A 125 -10.63 0.51 -21.97
CA GLU A 125 -12.02 0.58 -21.49
C GLU A 125 -12.13 0.10 -20.03
N ARG A 126 -11.14 -0.68 -19.56
CA ARG A 126 -10.96 -1.08 -18.17
C ARG A 126 -10.13 -0.03 -17.45
N SER A 127 -10.86 0.82 -16.72
CA SER A 127 -10.23 1.83 -15.89
C SER A 127 -11.03 2.07 -14.62
N ILE A 128 -10.35 2.56 -13.59
CA ILE A 128 -10.94 2.81 -12.27
C ILE A 128 -10.32 4.06 -11.66
N MET A 129 -11.05 4.72 -10.76
CA MET A 129 -10.57 5.84 -9.96
C MET A 129 -10.71 5.51 -8.48
N PHE A 130 -9.61 5.62 -7.75
CA PHE A 130 -9.62 5.53 -6.29
C PHE A 130 -9.14 6.83 -5.68
N TRP A 131 -9.84 7.27 -4.64
CA TRP A 131 -9.37 8.29 -3.72
C TRP A 131 -8.54 7.63 -2.64
N GLN A 132 -7.25 7.95 -2.59
CA GLN A 132 -6.42 7.67 -1.43
C GLN A 132 -6.63 8.80 -0.42
N GLY A 133 -7.08 8.46 0.77
CA GLY A 133 -7.31 9.42 1.83
C GLY A 133 -6.50 9.13 3.08
N TYR A 134 -6.30 10.18 3.86
CA TYR A 134 -5.65 10.13 5.17
C TYR A 134 -6.47 10.95 6.15
N VAL A 135 -6.98 10.28 7.19
CA VAL A 135 -7.65 10.92 8.33
C VAL A 135 -6.92 10.62 9.63
N GLU A 136 -7.03 11.52 10.59
CA GLU A 136 -6.43 11.35 11.91
C GLU A 136 -7.40 11.79 13.02
N THR A 137 -7.20 11.21 14.18
CA THR A 137 -7.69 11.64 15.49
C THR A 137 -6.47 11.79 16.41
N PRO A 138 -6.63 12.28 17.65
CA PRO A 138 -5.53 12.28 18.62
C PRO A 138 -4.94 10.88 18.92
N GLU A 139 -5.72 9.81 18.70
CA GLU A 139 -5.35 8.44 19.08
C GLU A 139 -5.04 7.53 17.90
N TYR A 140 -5.53 7.87 16.70
CA TYR A 140 -5.41 7.00 15.53
C TYR A 140 -5.19 7.77 14.25
N GLU A 141 -4.49 7.13 13.32
CA GLU A 141 -4.33 7.55 11.93
C GLU A 141 -4.92 6.48 11.02
N VAL A 142 -5.68 6.87 10.01
CA VAL A 142 -6.30 5.93 9.05
C VAL A 142 -5.96 6.35 7.63
N THR A 143 -5.28 5.45 6.91
CA THR A 143 -5.12 5.53 5.46
C THR A 143 -6.14 4.61 4.79
N PHE A 144 -6.69 5.02 3.66
CA PHE A 144 -7.72 4.23 2.99
C PHE A 144 -7.79 4.49 1.48
N PHE A 145 -8.40 3.54 0.77
CA PHE A 145 -8.82 3.71 -0.63
C PHE A 145 -10.34 3.76 -0.71
N LEU A 146 -10.88 4.77 -1.37
CA LEU A 146 -12.30 4.96 -1.62
C LEU A 146 -12.59 4.90 -3.12
N ASP A 147 -13.51 4.03 -3.52
CA ASP A 147 -13.95 3.88 -4.91
C ASP A 147 -14.74 5.11 -5.33
N ASP A 148 -14.28 5.83 -6.36
CA ASP A 148 -14.96 7.03 -6.85
C ASP A 148 -16.36 6.70 -7.40
N GLU A 149 -16.60 5.49 -7.88
CA GLU A 149 -17.90 5.13 -8.43
C GLU A 149 -18.95 4.87 -7.35
N THR A 150 -18.65 4.01 -6.38
CA THR A 150 -19.58 3.65 -5.31
C THR A 150 -19.54 4.62 -4.13
N GLY A 151 -18.44 5.36 -3.99
CA GLY A 151 -18.16 6.19 -2.83
C GLY A 151 -17.85 5.40 -1.56
N LYS A 152 -17.65 4.08 -1.62
CA LYS A 152 -17.31 3.25 -0.46
C LYS A 152 -15.80 3.14 -0.27
N ILE A 153 -15.35 3.02 0.97
CA ILE A 153 -13.99 2.64 1.29
C ILE A 153 -13.83 1.15 0.96
N VAL A 154 -12.79 0.77 0.24
CA VAL A 154 -12.58 -0.62 -0.23
C VAL A 154 -11.37 -1.28 0.41
N SER A 155 -10.48 -0.50 1.02
CA SER A 155 -9.45 -1.00 1.93
C SER A 155 -8.97 0.12 2.84
N PHE A 156 -8.45 -0.23 4.01
CA PHE A 156 -7.91 0.72 4.97
C PHE A 156 -6.83 0.11 5.88
N ALA A 157 -6.01 0.98 6.46
CA ALA A 157 -5.10 0.67 7.55
C ALA A 157 -5.24 1.75 8.63
N GLN A 158 -5.58 1.32 9.83
CA GLN A 158 -5.66 2.09 11.06
C GLN A 158 -4.40 1.85 11.90
N TYR A 159 -3.72 2.92 12.26
CA TYR A 159 -2.53 2.92 13.09
C TYR A 159 -2.85 3.58 14.41
N ALA A 160 -2.36 3.03 15.52
CA ALA A 160 -2.29 3.78 16.76
C ALA A 160 -1.37 4.99 16.53
N ALA A 161 -1.84 6.19 16.88
CA ALA A 161 -1.06 7.41 16.71
C ALA A 161 0.25 7.30 17.50
N TRP A 162 1.34 7.76 16.88
CA TRP A 162 2.65 7.74 17.54
C TRP A 162 2.60 8.63 18.78
N PRO A 163 3.21 8.20 19.91
CA PRO A 163 3.32 9.06 21.07
C PRO A 163 4.04 10.35 20.69
N VAL A 164 3.34 11.49 20.80
CA VAL A 164 3.97 12.80 20.64
C VAL A 164 4.80 13.04 21.89
N VAL A 165 6.12 13.07 21.72
CA VAL A 165 7.04 13.51 22.77
C VAL A 165 7.15 15.02 22.66
N ASP A 166 6.51 15.75 23.56
CA ASP A 166 6.70 17.21 23.64
C ASP A 166 8.15 17.53 24.01
N TYR A 167 8.64 18.74 23.69
CA TYR A 167 9.96 19.26 24.06
C TYR A 167 10.25 19.17 25.57
N ALA A 168 9.23 19.03 26.41
CA ALA A 168 9.33 18.79 27.85
C ALA A 168 9.53 17.31 28.26
N GLY A 169 9.57 16.37 27.30
CA GLY A 169 9.71 14.93 27.55
C GLY A 169 8.43 14.25 28.05
N ALA A 170 7.29 14.93 27.99
CA ALA A 170 6.00 14.33 28.28
C ALA A 170 5.53 13.51 27.07
N VAL A 171 5.30 12.22 27.27
CA VAL A 171 4.66 11.35 26.28
C VAL A 171 3.16 11.64 26.32
N THR A 172 2.64 12.28 25.28
CA THR A 172 1.19 12.39 25.05
C THR A 172 0.83 11.48 23.87
N GLY A 173 0.37 10.28 24.21
CA GLY A 173 -0.09 9.27 23.27
C GLY A 173 -0.14 7.94 23.99
N ILE A 174 -1.32 7.35 24.05
CA ILE A 174 -1.52 6.02 24.63
C ILE A 174 -1.36 5.07 23.45
N SER A 175 -0.30 4.26 23.44
CA SER A 175 -0.26 3.08 22.59
C SER A 175 -1.44 2.22 22.99
N ARG A 176 -2.52 2.25 22.21
CA ARG A 176 -3.70 1.43 22.46
C ARG A 176 -3.47 0.09 21.81
N ASP A 177 -3.52 -0.94 22.64
CA ASP A 177 -3.51 -2.32 22.19
C ASP A 177 -4.73 -2.55 21.30
N MET A 178 -4.49 -2.78 20.02
CA MET A 178 -5.54 -3.15 19.05
C MET A 178 -5.71 -4.66 18.94
N SER A 179 -5.09 -5.47 19.80
CA SER A 179 -5.25 -6.93 19.76
C SER A 179 -6.72 -7.35 19.91
N MET A 180 -7.08 -8.42 19.21
CA MET A 180 -8.45 -8.90 19.11
C MET A 180 -8.46 -10.42 18.97
N GLU A 181 -9.38 -11.08 19.66
CA GLU A 181 -9.53 -12.53 19.58
C GLU A 181 -10.05 -12.95 18.20
N ILE A 182 -9.74 -14.18 17.77
CA ILE A 182 -10.03 -14.61 16.39
C ILE A 182 -11.53 -14.60 16.04
N GLU A 183 -12.41 -14.83 17.01
CA GLU A 183 -13.86 -14.80 16.80
C GLU A 183 -14.39 -13.37 16.66
N GLU A 184 -13.80 -12.41 17.38
CA GLU A 184 -14.10 -10.98 17.23
C GLU A 184 -13.63 -10.48 15.85
N GLN A 185 -12.45 -10.92 15.40
CA GLN A 185 -11.94 -10.62 14.06
C GLN A 185 -12.88 -11.13 12.96
N LYS A 186 -13.44 -12.34 13.12
CA LYS A 186 -14.42 -12.90 12.17
C LYS A 186 -15.70 -12.08 12.13
N GLU A 187 -16.19 -11.61 13.27
CA GLU A 187 -17.39 -10.77 13.31
C GLU A 187 -17.16 -9.41 12.67
N LEU A 188 -16.00 -8.79 12.92
CA LEU A 188 -15.59 -7.59 12.21
C LEU A 188 -15.56 -7.83 10.69
N ALA A 189 -14.95 -8.93 10.24
CA ALA A 189 -14.90 -9.28 8.82
C ALA A 189 -16.29 -9.46 8.20
N ARG A 190 -17.29 -9.97 8.95
CA ARG A 190 -18.68 -10.04 8.48
C ARG A 190 -19.28 -8.65 8.31
N ARG A 191 -19.12 -7.76 9.29
CA ARG A 191 -19.61 -6.37 9.21
C ARG A 191 -18.98 -5.63 8.04
N TRP A 192 -17.68 -5.87 7.79
CA TRP A 192 -17.00 -5.34 6.61
C TRP A 192 -17.57 -5.89 5.28
N ALA A 193 -17.84 -7.20 5.21
CA ALA A 193 -18.49 -7.77 4.03
C ALA A 193 -19.87 -7.13 3.78
N GLU A 194 -20.69 -6.98 4.83
CA GLU A 194 -21.98 -6.30 4.76
C GLU A 194 -21.87 -4.84 4.30
N TYR A 195 -20.89 -4.10 4.84
CA TYR A 195 -20.59 -2.73 4.43
C TYR A 195 -20.26 -2.64 2.94
N LEU A 196 -19.44 -3.56 2.41
CA LEU A 196 -19.12 -3.62 0.99
C LEU A 196 -20.32 -4.06 0.13
N GLY A 197 -21.28 -4.78 0.71
CA GLY A 197 -22.39 -5.41 0.01
C GLY A 197 -22.05 -6.80 -0.53
N CYS A 198 -21.09 -7.47 0.12
CA CYS A 198 -20.63 -8.81 -0.21
C CYS A 198 -21.10 -9.83 0.84
N GLU A 199 -21.00 -11.12 0.52
CA GLU A 199 -21.22 -12.21 1.48
C GLU A 199 -19.91 -12.88 1.87
N MET A 200 -19.66 -13.05 3.18
CA MET A 200 -18.52 -13.80 3.67
C MET A 200 -18.74 -15.32 3.53
N LYS A 201 -17.94 -15.99 2.70
CA LYS A 201 -18.06 -17.43 2.42
C LYS A 201 -17.15 -18.30 3.26
N ALA A 202 -15.93 -17.82 3.52
CA ALA A 202 -14.92 -18.58 4.23
C ALA A 202 -13.96 -17.67 5.00
N SER A 203 -13.32 -18.25 6.01
CA SER A 203 -12.19 -17.65 6.71
C SER A 203 -11.15 -18.69 7.09
N SER A 204 -9.87 -18.32 7.05
CA SER A 204 -8.76 -19.11 7.54
C SER A 204 -7.74 -18.22 8.26
N THR A 205 -6.98 -18.81 9.17
CA THR A 205 -5.81 -18.16 9.78
C THR A 205 -4.57 -18.46 8.96
N GLY A 206 -3.75 -17.46 8.71
CA GLY A 206 -2.46 -17.60 8.04
C GLY A 206 -1.36 -16.84 8.76
N TRP A 207 -0.15 -16.90 8.23
CA TRP A 207 0.99 -16.12 8.72
C TRP A 207 1.19 -14.88 7.86
N TYR A 208 1.38 -13.73 8.49
CA TYR A 208 1.66 -12.48 7.80
C TYR A 208 2.95 -12.56 7.00
N GLY A 209 2.97 -12.02 5.78
CA GLY A 209 4.15 -12.04 4.91
C GLY A 209 4.32 -13.34 4.12
N ILE A 210 3.50 -14.36 4.36
CA ILE A 210 3.36 -15.50 3.45
C ILE A 210 2.11 -15.24 2.59
N GLY A 211 2.29 -15.15 1.28
CA GLY A 211 1.18 -15.00 0.33
C GLY A 211 0.42 -16.32 0.10
N PRO A 212 -0.83 -16.28 -0.38
CA PRO A 212 -1.54 -17.49 -0.76
C PRO A 212 -0.85 -18.23 -1.92
N GLY A 213 -0.89 -19.57 -1.93
CA GLY A 213 -0.41 -20.40 -3.04
C GLY A 213 0.76 -21.32 -2.68
N ALA A 214 1.66 -21.57 -3.63
CA ALA A 214 2.71 -22.58 -3.49
C ALA A 214 3.66 -22.31 -2.31
N GLU A 215 3.90 -21.03 -1.98
CA GLU A 215 4.72 -20.64 -0.84
C GLU A 215 4.05 -21.01 0.49
N GLU A 216 2.75 -20.73 0.63
CA GLU A 216 1.96 -21.13 1.79
C GLU A 216 1.87 -22.65 1.95
N GLU A 217 1.67 -23.39 0.86
CA GLU A 217 1.64 -24.85 0.91
C GLU A 217 2.97 -25.43 1.40
N LEU A 218 4.09 -24.88 0.95
CA LEU A 218 5.43 -25.27 1.41
C LEU A 218 5.62 -24.91 2.89
N PHE A 219 5.21 -23.70 3.29
CA PHE A 219 5.28 -23.23 4.66
C PHE A 219 4.48 -24.15 5.60
N GLN A 220 3.23 -24.46 5.24
CA GLN A 220 2.37 -25.35 6.02
C GLN A 220 2.90 -26.78 6.07
N LYS A 221 3.49 -27.28 4.98
CA LYS A 221 4.12 -28.61 4.96
C LYS A 221 5.31 -28.71 5.91
N GLU A 222 6.10 -27.64 6.06
CA GLU A 222 7.18 -27.61 7.05
C GLU A 222 6.66 -27.59 8.48
N ILE A 223 5.55 -26.88 8.73
CA ILE A 223 4.85 -26.91 10.03
C ILE A 223 4.38 -28.34 10.34
N ASP A 224 3.69 -28.99 9.39
CA ASP A 224 3.17 -30.35 9.55
C ASP A 224 4.31 -31.35 9.80
N MET A 225 5.47 -31.15 9.18
CA MET A 225 6.66 -31.96 9.43
C MET A 225 7.13 -31.83 10.89
N LEU A 226 7.13 -30.63 11.46
CA LEU A 226 7.48 -30.41 12.87
C LEU A 226 6.41 -30.99 13.81
N ILE A 227 5.12 -30.85 13.47
CA ILE A 227 4.03 -31.48 14.22
C ILE A 227 4.22 -33.00 14.26
N SER A 228 4.59 -33.62 13.12
CA SER A 228 4.88 -35.07 13.08
C SER A 228 6.07 -35.49 13.96
N LYS A 229 6.95 -34.55 14.31
CA LYS A 229 8.09 -34.73 15.22
C LYS A 229 7.73 -34.45 16.69
N GLY A 230 6.47 -34.15 17.00
CA GLY A 230 5.97 -33.99 18.36
C GLY A 230 5.85 -32.55 18.87
N TYR A 231 6.07 -31.53 18.01
CA TYR A 231 5.80 -30.14 18.36
C TYR A 231 4.30 -29.85 18.28
N ASN A 232 3.81 -28.90 19.09
CA ASN A 232 2.45 -28.38 18.88
C ASN A 232 2.43 -27.38 17.70
N TYR A 233 1.23 -27.04 17.20
CA TYR A 233 1.07 -26.20 16.01
C TYR A 233 1.73 -24.82 16.17
N GLU A 234 1.58 -24.19 17.33
CA GLU A 234 2.12 -22.86 17.61
C GLU A 234 3.66 -22.88 17.65
N GLU A 235 4.25 -23.85 18.35
CA GLU A 235 5.71 -24.06 18.40
C GLU A 235 6.29 -24.40 17.03
N ALA A 236 5.60 -25.23 16.25
CA ALA A 236 5.99 -25.58 14.89
C ALA A 236 5.94 -24.36 13.97
N GLY A 237 4.84 -23.59 14.02
CA GLY A 237 4.67 -22.35 13.26
C GLY A 237 5.75 -21.33 13.55
N LEU A 238 6.02 -21.05 14.83
CA LEU A 238 7.09 -20.14 15.26
C LEU A 238 8.46 -20.57 14.72
N LYS A 239 8.78 -21.87 14.77
CA LYS A 239 10.06 -22.38 14.27
C LYS A 239 10.21 -22.21 12.76
N VAL A 240 9.16 -22.49 11.99
CA VAL A 240 9.18 -22.33 10.53
C VAL A 240 9.24 -20.86 10.15
N ALA A 241 8.43 -20.00 10.79
CA ALA A 241 8.44 -18.56 10.59
C ALA A 241 9.84 -17.96 10.82
N LEU A 242 10.49 -18.30 11.95
CA LEU A 242 11.86 -17.87 12.23
C LEU A 242 12.87 -18.37 11.18
N ALA A 243 12.71 -19.62 10.71
CA ALA A 243 13.60 -20.20 9.70
C ALA A 243 13.46 -19.50 8.34
N TRP A 244 12.27 -19.02 8.02
CA TRP A 244 11.96 -18.31 6.77
C TRP A 244 12.21 -16.80 6.87
N GLY A 245 12.60 -16.29 8.05
CA GLY A 245 12.75 -14.85 8.28
C GLY A 245 11.43 -14.09 8.29
N VAL A 246 10.31 -14.80 8.50
CA VAL A 246 8.96 -14.25 8.58
C VAL A 246 8.72 -13.74 10.00
N SER A 247 8.04 -12.60 10.09
CA SER A 247 7.69 -11.99 11.38
C SER A 247 6.74 -12.92 12.15
N VAL A 248 7.15 -13.30 13.37
CA VAL A 248 6.44 -14.28 14.22
C VAL A 248 5.28 -13.68 15.03
N ASP A 249 5.16 -12.37 15.03
CA ASP A 249 4.20 -11.59 15.81
C ASP A 249 2.82 -11.46 15.13
N ARG A 250 2.62 -12.04 13.95
CA ARG A 250 1.45 -11.73 13.11
C ARG A 250 0.84 -12.96 12.46
N GLN A 251 -0.13 -13.56 13.14
CA GLN A 251 -1.16 -14.32 12.43
C GLN A 251 -2.16 -13.35 11.82
N VAL A 252 -2.66 -13.68 10.63
CA VAL A 252 -3.67 -12.90 9.91
C VAL A 252 -4.92 -13.73 9.73
N LEU A 253 -6.08 -13.08 9.77
CA LEU A 253 -7.33 -13.69 9.32
C LEU A 253 -7.49 -13.38 7.84
N ARG A 254 -7.50 -14.42 7.01
CA ARG A 254 -7.87 -14.31 5.60
C ARG A 254 -9.34 -14.63 5.45
N VAL A 255 -10.05 -13.81 4.69
CA VAL A 255 -11.48 -13.97 4.47
C VAL A 255 -11.80 -13.91 2.98
N VAL A 256 -12.74 -14.75 2.55
CA VAL A 256 -13.20 -14.80 1.16
C VAL A 256 -14.61 -14.24 1.11
N PHE A 257 -14.78 -13.18 0.34
CA PHE A 257 -16.05 -12.54 0.07
C PHE A 257 -16.53 -12.89 -1.34
N GLU A 258 -17.84 -13.00 -1.50
CA GLU A 258 -18.49 -13.14 -2.81
C GLU A 258 -19.17 -11.82 -3.19
N ASP A 259 -18.87 -11.33 -4.39
CA ASP A 259 -19.48 -10.18 -5.06
C ASP A 259 -20.03 -10.64 -6.40
N ASN A 260 -21.36 -10.74 -6.53
CA ASN A 260 -22.05 -11.07 -7.78
C ASN A 260 -21.56 -12.34 -8.51
N GLY A 261 -21.10 -13.34 -7.75
CA GLY A 261 -20.58 -14.62 -8.26
C GLY A 261 -19.06 -14.68 -8.42
N ASP A 262 -18.37 -13.56 -8.29
CA ASP A 262 -16.91 -13.50 -8.20
C ASP A 262 -16.45 -13.52 -6.74
N THR A 263 -15.27 -14.08 -6.48
CA THR A 263 -14.67 -14.09 -5.14
C THR A 263 -13.56 -13.06 -5.00
N ILE A 264 -13.45 -12.45 -3.82
CA ILE A 264 -12.43 -11.49 -3.42
C ILE A 264 -11.85 -11.97 -2.09
N GLN A 265 -10.52 -12.04 -1.99
CA GLN A 265 -9.85 -12.42 -0.76
C GLN A 265 -9.30 -11.18 -0.05
N TYR A 266 -9.70 -10.95 1.19
CA TYR A 266 -9.13 -9.94 2.07
C TYR A 266 -8.21 -10.56 3.11
N THR A 267 -7.19 -9.82 3.52
CA THR A 267 -6.42 -10.03 4.74
C THR A 267 -6.85 -9.02 5.78
N LEU A 268 -7.28 -9.53 6.92
CA LEU A 268 -7.33 -8.83 8.18
C LEU A 268 -5.99 -9.02 8.89
N GLY A 269 -5.22 -7.94 9.02
CA GLY A 269 -4.00 -7.92 9.80
C GLY A 269 -4.21 -7.11 11.06
N ILE A 270 -3.94 -7.69 12.23
CA ILE A 270 -4.04 -6.97 13.49
C ILE A 270 -2.81 -7.21 14.35
N THR A 271 -2.28 -6.12 14.90
CA THR A 271 -1.14 -6.09 15.82
C THR A 271 -1.46 -5.11 16.95
N GLU A 272 -0.54 -4.95 17.90
CA GLU A 272 -0.68 -3.96 18.98
C GLU A 272 -0.84 -2.51 18.47
N SER A 273 -0.38 -2.20 17.25
CA SER A 273 -0.33 -0.81 16.74
C SER A 273 -0.80 -0.62 15.30
N LEU A 274 -1.20 -1.70 14.62
CA LEU A 274 -1.78 -1.68 13.28
C LEU A 274 -3.00 -2.59 13.21
N PHE A 275 -4.08 -2.07 12.67
CA PHE A 275 -5.22 -2.83 12.22
C PHE A 275 -5.50 -2.51 10.74
N GLN A 276 -5.51 -3.52 9.88
CA GLN A 276 -5.68 -3.33 8.44
C GLN A 276 -6.68 -4.32 7.84
N MET A 277 -7.38 -3.84 6.82
CA MET A 277 -8.25 -4.60 5.95
C MET A 277 -7.86 -4.29 4.51
N ASP A 278 -7.17 -5.22 3.85
CA ASP A 278 -6.71 -5.04 2.48
C ASP A 278 -6.86 -6.32 1.65
N VAL A 279 -6.84 -6.18 0.34
CA VAL A 279 -7.06 -7.27 -0.60
C VAL A 279 -5.76 -8.06 -0.77
N ASN A 280 -5.82 -9.38 -0.58
CA ASN A 280 -4.75 -10.27 -1.02
C ASN A 280 -4.84 -10.42 -2.53
N ILE A 281 -3.79 -10.04 -3.24
CA ILE A 281 -3.66 -10.32 -4.68
C ILE A 281 -2.32 -11.01 -4.90
#